data_AF-A0A937BA27-F1
#
_entry.id   AF-A0A937BA27-F1
#
_cell.length_a   1.000
_cell.length_b   1.000
_cell.length_c   1.000
_cell.angle_alpha   90.00
_cell.angle_beta   90.00
_cell.angle_gamma   90.00
#
_symmetry.space_group_name_H-M   'P 1'
#
loop_
_entity.id
_entity.type
_entity.pdbx_description
1 polymer ?
#
loop_
_entity_poly.entity_id
_entity_poly.type
_entity_poly.pdbx_seq_one_letter_code
_entity_poly.pdbx_strand_id
1 'polypeptide(L)'
;CLRRGLDARTEPMEKHRGPDLTQLAARAVFVDEDGVGAGVVDRLRQLGLPFVFGINFGGAAERWGPDGAKPLYANKRAEMWGNLREWLADASLPDDPELRADLSAVEYGYNGKGEIQLEKKEDMKKRGLASPDIGDALALTFALPVTNAAWDLPRGQAYYKTDYDLFAEFDEDYWYGQSS
;
A
#
# COMPACT_ATOMS: atom_id res chain seq x y z
N CYS A 1 0.60 -5.47 -5.03
CA CYS A 1 1.65 -6.13 -4.24
C CYS A 1 0.99 -6.71 -2.99
N LEU A 2 1.16 -8.01 -2.73
CA LEU A 2 0.73 -8.67 -1.51
C LEU A 2 1.97 -9.13 -0.75
N ARG A 3 2.03 -8.90 0.57
CA ARG A 3 3.10 -9.39 1.45
C ARG A 3 2.53 -10.25 2.58
N ARG A 4 3.26 -11.29 2.98
CA ARG A 4 2.91 -12.16 4.11
C ARG A 4 4.12 -12.35 5.03
N GLY A 5 4.04 -11.81 6.25
CA GLY A 5 5.09 -12.02 7.27
C GLY A 5 6.45 -11.40 6.95
N LEU A 6 7.53 -12.05 7.43
CA LEU A 6 8.93 -11.69 7.20
C LEU A 6 9.56 -12.46 6.02
N ASP A 7 8.93 -13.55 5.59
CA ASP A 7 9.42 -14.41 4.52
C ASP A 7 8.60 -14.18 3.24
N ALA A 8 9.14 -13.40 2.30
CA ALA A 8 8.60 -13.27 0.96
C ALA A 8 9.36 -14.13 -0.07
N ARG A 9 10.15 -15.12 0.38
CA ARG A 9 10.83 -16.10 -0.47
C ARG A 9 10.01 -17.37 -0.66
N THR A 10 9.36 -17.85 0.40
CA THR A 10 8.44 -19.01 0.32
C THR A 10 7.04 -18.63 -0.16
N GLU A 11 6.56 -17.45 0.23
CA GLU A 11 5.28 -16.88 -0.18
C GLU A 11 5.56 -15.59 -0.98
N PRO A 12 5.92 -15.72 -2.28
CA PRO A 12 6.45 -14.62 -3.04
C PRO A 12 5.43 -13.49 -3.21
N MET A 13 5.95 -12.28 -3.34
CA MET A 13 5.15 -11.13 -3.76
C MET A 13 4.48 -11.44 -5.10
N GLU A 14 3.14 -11.50 -5.11
CA GLU A 14 2.40 -11.66 -6.35
C GLU A 14 2.17 -10.30 -7.02
N LYS A 15 2.63 -10.19 -8.27
CA LYS A 15 2.34 -9.06 -9.17
C LYS A 15 1.14 -9.44 -10.03
N HIS A 16 0.00 -8.83 -9.77
CA HIS A 16 -1.18 -9.03 -10.59
C HIS A 16 -1.51 -7.78 -11.39
N ARG A 17 -1.73 -7.94 -12.70
CA ARG A 17 -2.16 -6.87 -13.60
C ARG A 17 -3.64 -7.08 -13.93
N GLY A 18 -4.51 -6.35 -13.24
CA GLY A 18 -5.96 -6.37 -13.49
C GLY A 18 -6.75 -7.62 -13.04
N PRO A 19 -6.42 -8.33 -11.95
CA PRO A 19 -7.39 -9.27 -11.39
C PRO A 19 -8.48 -8.49 -10.65
N ASP A 20 -9.61 -9.15 -10.46
CA ASP A 20 -10.60 -8.74 -9.48
C ASP A 20 -9.98 -8.90 -8.08
N LEU A 21 -9.73 -7.78 -7.39
CA LEU A 21 -9.15 -7.76 -6.04
C LEU A 21 -10.01 -8.57 -5.04
N THR A 22 -11.27 -8.86 -5.38
CA THR A 22 -12.17 -9.75 -4.61
C THR A 22 -11.69 -11.20 -4.57
N GLN A 23 -10.90 -11.65 -5.54
CA GLN A 23 -10.38 -13.03 -5.58
C GLN A 23 -9.16 -13.21 -4.69
N LEU A 24 -8.55 -12.12 -4.24
CA LEU A 24 -7.39 -12.11 -3.37
C LEU A 24 -7.85 -11.99 -1.92
N ALA A 25 -7.59 -13.00 -1.09
CA ALA A 25 -7.93 -13.02 0.33
C ALA A 25 -7.02 -12.10 1.16
N ALA A 26 -6.92 -10.82 0.78
CA ALA A 26 -6.11 -9.81 1.44
C ALA A 26 -6.76 -9.36 2.75
N ARG A 27 -5.96 -9.25 3.81
CA ARG A 27 -6.44 -8.79 5.13
C ARG A 27 -6.61 -7.26 5.21
N ALA A 28 -5.88 -6.52 4.39
CA ALA A 28 -5.97 -5.08 4.25
C ALA A 28 -5.52 -4.70 2.83
N VAL A 29 -6.14 -3.68 2.26
CA VAL A 29 -5.79 -3.13 0.95
C VAL A 29 -5.41 -1.66 1.13
N PHE A 30 -4.17 -1.33 0.76
CA PHE A 30 -3.67 0.04 0.76
C PHE A 30 -3.58 0.54 -0.68
N VAL A 31 -4.10 1.73 -0.94
CA VAL A 31 -4.14 2.35 -2.26
C VAL A 31 -3.48 3.72 -2.20
N ASP A 32 -2.57 4.02 -3.12
CA ASP A 32 -1.99 5.36 -3.25
C ASP A 32 -3.05 6.35 -3.73
N GLU A 33 -3.34 7.36 -2.91
CA GLU A 33 -4.41 8.34 -3.12
C GLU A 33 -3.92 9.65 -3.75
N ASP A 34 -2.61 9.88 -3.93
CA ASP A 34 -2.05 11.16 -4.44
C ASP A 34 -2.35 11.45 -5.94
N GLY A 35 -3.33 10.75 -6.54
CA GLY A 35 -3.78 10.91 -7.91
C GLY A 35 -5.18 10.32 -8.17
N VAL A 36 -5.30 9.34 -9.07
CA VAL A 36 -6.58 8.69 -9.46
C VAL A 36 -7.08 7.69 -8.41
N GLY A 37 -6.32 7.47 -7.33
CA GLY A 37 -6.55 6.42 -6.34
C GLY A 37 -7.87 6.53 -5.56
N ALA A 38 -8.41 7.74 -5.39
CA ALA A 38 -9.69 7.94 -4.72
C ALA A 38 -10.83 7.13 -5.38
N GLY A 39 -10.89 7.14 -6.72
CA GLY A 39 -11.88 6.37 -7.47
C GLY A 39 -11.69 4.85 -7.36
N VAL A 40 -10.45 4.39 -7.17
CA VAL A 40 -10.14 2.96 -6.93
C VAL A 40 -10.61 2.56 -5.54
N VAL A 41 -10.34 3.37 -4.52
CA VAL A 41 -10.83 3.12 -3.15
C VAL A 41 -12.35 3.04 -3.12
N ASP A 42 -13.03 3.98 -3.77
CA ASP A 42 -14.50 3.98 -3.85
C ASP A 42 -15.02 2.74 -4.58
N ARG A 43 -14.39 2.35 -5.69
CA ARG A 43 -14.77 1.14 -6.41
C ARG A 43 -14.58 -0.12 -5.57
N LEU A 44 -13.48 -0.24 -4.84
CA LEU A 44 -13.22 -1.42 -3.99
C LEU A 44 -14.21 -1.51 -2.82
N ARG A 45 -14.57 -0.35 -2.25
CA ARG A 45 -15.63 -0.27 -1.23
C ARG A 45 -16.99 -0.66 -1.80
N GLN A 46 -17.32 -0.25 -3.03
CA GLN A 46 -18.54 -0.67 -3.73
C GLN A 46 -18.58 -2.18 -4.01
N LEU A 47 -17.43 -2.80 -4.27
CA LEU A 47 -17.30 -4.25 -4.44
C LEU A 47 -17.36 -5.04 -3.12
N GLY A 48 -17.58 -4.35 -1.98
CA GLY A 48 -17.75 -5.00 -0.67
C GLY A 48 -16.45 -5.47 -0.03
N LEU A 49 -15.28 -5.05 -0.53
CA LEU A 49 -14.00 -5.39 0.09
C LEU A 49 -13.84 -4.70 1.44
N PRO A 50 -13.68 -5.46 2.54
CA PRO A 50 -13.43 -4.87 3.84
C PRO A 50 -11.99 -4.34 3.92
N PHE A 51 -11.77 -3.32 4.76
CA PHE A 51 -10.43 -2.81 5.11
C PHE A 51 -9.61 -2.23 3.92
N VAL A 52 -10.24 -1.35 3.13
CA VAL A 52 -9.59 -0.57 2.07
C VAL A 52 -9.23 0.84 2.58
N PHE A 53 -7.95 1.18 2.48
CA PHE A 53 -7.38 2.44 2.96
C PHE A 53 -6.72 3.21 1.82
N GLY A 54 -7.16 4.45 1.61
CA GLY A 54 -6.45 5.43 0.80
C GLY A 54 -5.28 6.01 1.60
N ILE A 55 -4.10 6.02 1.00
CA ILE A 55 -2.87 6.51 1.61
C ILE A 55 -2.37 7.68 0.76
N ASN A 56 -2.37 8.86 1.36
CA ASN A 56 -1.77 10.05 0.78
C ASN A 56 -0.26 10.04 1.04
N PHE A 57 0.56 9.96 -0.01
CA PHE A 57 2.02 9.87 0.10
C PHE A 57 2.64 11.18 0.61
N GLY A 58 2.05 12.31 0.26
CA GLY A 58 2.36 13.64 0.81
C GLY A 58 1.82 13.90 2.22
N GLY A 59 1.02 12.99 2.79
CA GLY A 59 0.42 13.11 4.11
C GLY A 59 1.45 13.18 5.24
N ALA A 60 1.00 13.59 6.43
CA ALA A 60 1.86 13.65 7.61
C ALA A 60 2.37 12.26 8.00
N ALA A 61 3.64 12.18 8.40
CA ALA A 61 4.20 10.98 9.00
C ALA A 61 3.68 10.80 10.45
N GLU A 62 3.51 9.55 10.87
CA GLU A 62 3.02 9.20 12.22
C GLU A 62 4.17 8.91 13.19
N ARG A 63 5.31 8.44 12.71
CA ARG A 63 6.51 8.23 13.53
C ARG A 63 7.19 9.53 13.93
N TRP A 64 7.38 9.67 15.24
CA TRP A 64 8.11 10.77 15.87
C TRP A 64 9.58 10.43 16.11
N GLY A 65 10.42 11.46 16.14
CA GLY A 65 11.83 11.32 16.46
C GLY A 65 12.08 10.83 17.89
N PRO A 66 13.32 10.44 18.23
CA PRO A 66 13.65 9.87 19.54
C PRO A 66 13.31 10.75 20.75
N ASP A 67 13.28 12.07 20.55
CA ASP A 67 12.94 13.07 21.55
C ASP A 67 11.43 13.37 21.61
N GLY A 68 10.62 12.80 20.71
CA GLY A 68 9.20 13.04 20.59
C GLY A 68 8.83 14.47 20.17
N ALA A 69 9.81 15.31 19.81
CA ALA A 69 9.60 16.74 19.61
C ALA A 69 9.14 17.08 18.18
N LYS A 70 9.49 16.23 17.21
CA LYS A 70 9.15 16.41 15.79
C LYS A 70 8.96 15.07 15.09
N PRO A 71 8.27 15.05 13.93
CA PRO A 71 8.23 13.88 13.07
C PRO A 71 9.64 13.39 12.71
N LEU A 72 9.83 12.07 12.64
CA LEU A 72 11.08 11.48 12.16
C LEU A 72 11.21 11.61 10.64
N TYR A 73 10.08 11.53 9.94
CA TYR A 73 9.98 11.56 8.49
C TYR A 73 9.21 12.79 8.02
N ALA A 74 9.59 13.33 6.86
CA ALA A 74 8.98 14.53 6.31
C ALA A 74 7.54 14.31 5.81
N ASN A 75 7.21 13.08 5.39
CA ASN A 75 5.89 12.69 4.90
C ASN A 75 5.65 11.17 5.02
N LYS A 76 4.43 10.75 4.73
CA LYS A 76 4.00 9.35 4.81
C LYS A 76 4.80 8.44 3.88
N ARG A 77 5.15 8.91 2.66
CA ARG A 77 6.02 8.16 1.74
C ARG A 77 7.37 7.83 2.35
N ALA A 78 8.03 8.82 2.97
CA ALA A 78 9.32 8.61 3.62
C ALA A 78 9.21 7.67 4.82
N GLU A 79 8.13 7.75 5.60
CA GLU A 79 7.86 6.83 6.69
C GLU A 79 7.68 5.38 6.21
N MET A 80 6.89 5.17 5.15
CA MET A 80 6.66 3.84 4.55
C MET A 80 7.96 3.18 4.09
N TRP A 81 8.83 3.95 3.42
CA TRP A 81 10.15 3.47 3.00
C TRP A 81 11.09 3.20 4.18
N GLY A 82 11.02 4.02 5.22
CA GLY A 82 11.76 3.78 6.46
C GLY A 82 11.35 2.48 7.14
N ASN A 83 10.05 2.23 7.25
CA ASN A 83 9.50 0.98 7.80
C ASN A 83 9.89 -0.24 6.94
N LEU A 84 9.84 -0.10 5.61
CA LEU A 84 10.32 -1.12 4.68
C LEU A 84 11.81 -1.43 4.91
N ARG A 85 12.65 -0.40 5.04
CA ARG A 85 14.09 -0.57 5.32
C ARG A 85 14.35 -1.31 6.63
N GLU A 86 13.61 -0.97 7.71
CA GLU A 86 13.71 -1.67 8.99
C GLU A 86 13.33 -3.15 8.84
N TRP A 87 12.26 -3.45 8.10
CA TRP A 87 11.80 -4.82 7.84
C TRP A 87 12.79 -5.63 7.00
N LEU A 88 13.43 -5.01 6.01
CA LEU A 88 14.42 -5.67 5.14
C LEU A 88 15.65 -6.19 5.89
N ALA A 89 15.90 -5.75 7.13
CA ALA A 89 17.00 -6.26 7.95
C ALA A 89 16.86 -7.75 8.27
N ASP A 90 15.62 -8.23 8.45
CA ASP A 90 15.32 -9.61 8.83
C ASP A 90 14.45 -10.34 7.79
N ALA A 91 14.08 -9.65 6.70
CA ALA A 91 13.19 -10.19 5.68
C ALA A 91 13.92 -10.78 4.48
N SER A 92 13.21 -11.63 3.73
CA SER A 92 13.66 -12.13 2.43
C SER A 92 12.73 -11.67 1.33
N LEU A 93 13.30 -11.25 0.19
CA LEU A 93 12.58 -10.85 -1.01
C LEU A 93 12.72 -11.92 -2.12
N PRO A 94 11.79 -11.97 -3.07
CA PRO A 94 11.97 -12.76 -4.30
C PRO A 94 13.15 -12.22 -5.13
N ASP A 95 13.76 -13.08 -5.93
CA ASP A 95 14.83 -12.67 -6.86
C ASP A 95 14.23 -12.02 -8.11
N ASP A 96 13.91 -10.73 -7.96
CA ASP A 96 13.29 -9.90 -8.98
C ASP A 96 14.20 -8.71 -9.31
N PRO A 97 14.80 -8.67 -10.52
CA PRO A 97 15.70 -7.59 -10.93
C PRO A 97 15.05 -6.21 -10.93
N GLU A 98 13.76 -6.10 -11.25
CA GLU A 98 13.05 -4.82 -11.28
C GLU A 98 12.83 -4.30 -9.86
N LEU A 99 12.37 -5.17 -8.96
CA LEU A 99 12.23 -4.81 -7.54
C LEU A 99 13.57 -4.42 -6.93
N ARG A 100 14.64 -5.16 -7.24
CA ARG A 100 16.00 -4.85 -6.77
C ARG A 100 16.45 -3.48 -7.27
N ALA A 101 16.22 -3.18 -8.55
CA ALA A 101 16.55 -1.89 -9.13
C ALA A 101 15.81 -0.76 -8.42
N ASP A 102 14.49 -0.87 -8.26
CA ASP A 102 13.65 0.12 -7.57
C ASP A 102 14.12 0.38 -6.14
N LEU A 103 14.37 -0.68 -5.35
CA LEU A 103 14.80 -0.56 -3.96
C LEU A 103 16.20 0.04 -3.79
N SER A 104 17.06 -0.13 -4.80
CA SER A 104 18.44 0.40 -4.79
C SER A 104 18.56 1.80 -5.39
N ALA A 105 17.55 2.27 -6.14
CA ALA A 105 17.60 3.52 -6.88
C ALA A 105 17.22 4.75 -6.04
N VAL A 106 16.38 4.59 -5.02
CA VAL A 106 15.83 5.71 -4.24
C VAL A 106 16.84 6.18 -3.20
N GLU A 107 17.22 7.46 -3.29
CA GLU A 107 18.04 8.10 -2.26
C GLU A 107 17.17 8.81 -1.21
N TYR A 108 17.77 9.08 -0.05
CA TYR A 108 17.15 9.85 1.02
C TYR A 108 18.13 10.88 1.57
N GLY A 109 17.58 11.94 2.15
CA GLY A 109 18.33 12.98 2.85
C GLY A 109 17.54 13.53 4.02
N TYR A 110 17.91 14.74 4.44
CA TYR A 110 17.22 15.47 5.49
C TYR A 110 16.76 16.83 4.97
N ASN A 111 15.55 17.22 5.33
CA ASN A 111 15.04 18.55 5.02
C ASN A 111 15.56 19.60 6.02
N GLY A 112 15.18 20.87 5.83
CA GLY A 112 15.58 21.97 6.73
C GLY A 112 15.09 21.85 8.18
N LYS A 113 14.14 20.94 8.46
CA LYS A 113 13.66 20.61 9.82
C LYS A 113 14.40 19.43 10.44
N GLY A 114 15.32 18.80 9.69
CA GLY A 114 16.03 17.60 10.09
C GLY A 114 15.16 16.34 10.08
N GLU A 115 14.08 16.33 9.29
CA GLU A 115 13.24 15.16 9.06
C GLU A 115 13.77 14.36 7.87
N ILE A 116 13.69 13.03 7.91
CA ILE A 116 14.11 12.16 6.79
C ILE A 116 13.16 12.40 5.61
N GLN A 117 13.73 12.70 4.44
CA GLN A 117 12.99 12.95 3.21
C GLN A 117 13.55 12.10 2.08
N LEU A 118 12.68 11.40 1.35
CA LEU A 118 13.09 10.70 0.13
C LEU A 118 13.31 11.67 -1.01
N GLU A 119 14.18 11.25 -1.93
CA GLU A 119 14.35 11.88 -3.22
C GLU A 119 13.01 12.02 -3.95
N LYS A 120 12.82 13.19 -4.57
CA LYS A 120 11.61 13.46 -5.36
C LYS A 120 11.68 12.69 -6.67
N LYS A 121 10.52 12.26 -7.16
CA LYS A 121 10.42 11.58 -8.47
C LYS A 121 11.01 12.40 -9.62
N GLU A 122 10.89 13.72 -9.56
CA GLU A 122 11.50 14.63 -10.55
C GLU A 122 13.04 14.57 -10.54
N ASP A 123 13.65 14.44 -9.37
CA ASP A 123 15.12 14.39 -9.22
C ASP A 123 15.66 13.03 -9.64
N MET A 124 14.94 11.93 -9.34
CA MET A 124 15.22 10.61 -9.91
C MET A 124 15.19 10.65 -11.45
N LYS A 125 14.17 11.30 -12.03
CA LYS A 125 14.05 11.45 -13.49
C LYS A 125 15.22 12.24 -14.09
N LYS A 126 15.71 13.29 -13.41
CA LYS A 126 16.89 14.05 -13.84
C LYS A 126 18.17 13.19 -13.84
N ARG A 127 18.26 12.19 -12.96
CA ARG A 127 19.35 11.22 -12.92
C ARG A 127 19.21 10.10 -13.96
N GLY A 128 18.16 10.12 -14.79
CA GLY A 128 17.88 9.09 -15.78
C GLY A 128 17.25 7.83 -15.20
N LEU A 129 16.73 7.89 -13.98
CA LEU A 129 16.06 6.78 -13.32
C LEU A 129 14.55 6.88 -13.51
N ALA A 130 13.89 5.73 -13.64
CA ALA A 130 12.44 5.64 -13.64
C ALA A 130 11.86 5.84 -12.22
N SER A 131 10.56 6.09 -12.14
CA SER A 131 9.84 6.07 -10.86
C SER A 131 9.89 4.64 -10.29
N PRO A 132 10.17 4.46 -8.99
CA PRO A 132 10.33 3.15 -8.37
C PRO A 132 8.95 2.56 -8.05
N ASP A 133 8.11 2.34 -9.05
CA ASP A 133 6.68 2.06 -8.85
C ASP A 133 6.43 0.73 -8.13
N ILE A 134 7.31 -0.28 -8.31
CA ILE A 134 7.22 -1.56 -7.62
C ILE A 134 7.71 -1.41 -6.17
N GLY A 135 8.80 -0.66 -5.98
CA GLY A 135 9.30 -0.31 -4.65
C GLY A 135 8.29 0.49 -3.82
N ASP A 136 7.67 1.52 -4.41
CA ASP A 136 6.60 2.30 -3.80
C ASP A 136 5.38 1.41 -3.48
N ALA A 137 5.00 0.48 -4.37
CA ALA A 137 3.92 -0.46 -4.12
C ALA A 137 4.21 -1.44 -2.98
N LEU A 138 5.48 -1.84 -2.78
CA LEU A 138 5.89 -2.64 -1.63
C LEU A 138 5.89 -1.79 -0.35
N ALA A 139 6.46 -0.58 -0.39
CA ALA A 139 6.47 0.35 0.74
C ALA A 139 5.05 0.70 1.22
N LEU A 140 4.10 0.82 0.30
CA LEU A 140 2.69 1.06 0.59
C LEU A 140 2.07 0.04 1.55
N THR A 141 2.56 -1.20 1.53
CA THR A 141 2.10 -2.24 2.47
C THR A 141 2.54 -2.02 3.92
N PHE A 142 3.38 -1.00 4.18
CA PHE A 142 3.84 -0.55 5.50
C PHE A 142 3.20 0.78 5.91
N ALA A 143 2.17 1.26 5.19
CA ALA A 143 1.48 2.50 5.50
C ALA A 143 0.85 2.50 6.89
N LEU A 144 0.26 1.37 7.28
CA LEU A 144 -0.32 1.14 8.59
C LEU A 144 0.14 -0.25 9.09
N PRO A 145 0.15 -0.49 10.42
CA PRO A 145 0.33 -1.85 10.94
C PRO A 145 -0.70 -2.79 10.30
N VAL A 146 -0.54 -4.11 10.36
CA VAL A 146 -1.63 -5.06 10.01
C VAL A 146 -1.61 -6.14 11.07
N THR A 147 -2.57 -6.11 11.98
CA THR A 147 -2.61 -7.04 13.13
C THR A 147 -3.62 -8.16 12.92
N ASN A 148 -3.40 -9.31 13.58
CA ASN A 148 -4.35 -10.43 13.60
C ASN A 148 -5.57 -10.17 14.50
N ALA A 149 -5.51 -9.14 15.34
CA ALA A 149 -6.68 -8.67 16.06
C ALA A 149 -7.69 -8.10 15.05
N ALA A 150 -8.98 -8.29 15.29
CA ALA A 150 -9.99 -7.45 14.67
C ALA A 150 -9.51 -6.00 14.81
N TRP A 151 -9.36 -5.31 13.68
CA TRP A 151 -8.97 -3.93 13.66
C TRP A 151 -10.01 -3.10 14.42
N ASP A 152 -9.80 -2.92 15.73
CA ASP A 152 -10.48 -1.93 16.55
C ASP A 152 -9.92 -0.55 16.16
N LEU A 153 -10.22 -0.14 14.93
CA LEU A 153 -10.16 1.28 14.57
C LEU A 153 -11.16 2.02 15.48
N PRO A 154 -10.91 3.29 15.84
CA PRO A 154 -11.83 4.06 16.65
C PRO A 154 -13.24 3.94 16.06
N ARG A 155 -14.16 3.32 16.82
CA ARG A 155 -15.59 3.27 16.49
C ARG A 155 -16.08 4.72 16.39
N GLY A 156 -16.10 5.25 15.17
CA GLY A 156 -16.39 6.67 14.95
C GLY A 156 -16.48 7.13 13.49
N GLN A 157 -16.01 6.35 12.51
CA GLN A 157 -16.28 6.64 11.09
C GLN A 157 -17.02 5.48 10.45
N ALA A 158 -18.35 5.54 10.49
CA ALA A 158 -19.20 4.71 9.66
C ALA A 158 -19.00 5.12 8.19
N TYR A 159 -18.33 4.29 7.39
CA TYR A 159 -18.34 4.45 5.95
C TYR A 159 -19.57 3.74 5.39
N TYR A 160 -20.62 4.55 5.18
CA TYR A 160 -21.86 4.34 4.40
C TYR A 160 -22.60 3.00 4.55
N LYS A 161 -23.78 3.07 5.18
CA LYS A 161 -24.89 2.13 4.95
C LYS A 161 -25.52 2.54 3.61
N THR A 162 -25.34 1.77 2.55
CA THR A 162 -26.17 1.91 1.34
C THR A 162 -27.22 0.82 1.36
N ASP A 163 -28.46 1.17 1.00
CA ASP A 163 -29.59 0.22 0.92
C ASP A 163 -29.56 -0.59 -0.40
N TYR A 164 -28.39 -0.66 -1.05
CA TYR A 164 -28.23 -1.28 -2.36
C TYR A 164 -27.58 -2.65 -2.19
N ASP A 165 -28.42 -3.67 -2.20
CA ASP A 165 -27.99 -5.06 -2.18
C ASP A 165 -27.64 -5.51 -3.61
N LEU A 166 -26.36 -5.38 -3.98
CA LEU A 166 -25.83 -5.79 -5.29
C LEU A 166 -25.90 -7.32 -5.50
N PHE A 167 -26.21 -8.09 -4.45
CA PHE A 167 -26.40 -9.54 -4.51
C PHE A 167 -27.87 -9.95 -4.63
N ALA A 168 -28.82 -9.02 -4.51
CA ALA A 168 -30.22 -9.29 -4.83
C ALA A 168 -30.45 -9.47 -6.35
N GLU A 169 -29.53 -8.96 -7.18
CA GLU A 169 -29.53 -9.11 -8.64
C GLU A 169 -28.46 -10.10 -9.15
N PHE A 170 -27.86 -10.90 -8.26
CA PHE A 170 -26.94 -11.99 -8.65
C PHE A 170 -27.75 -13.14 -9.26
N ASP A 171 -28.10 -13.01 -10.54
CA ASP A 171 -28.61 -14.12 -11.34
C ASP A 171 -27.41 -14.96 -11.80
N GLU A 172 -27.15 -16.05 -11.07
CA GLU A 172 -26.01 -16.98 -11.31
C GLU A 172 -26.01 -17.53 -12.75
N ASP A 173 -27.17 -17.58 -13.41
CA ASP A 173 -27.34 -18.13 -14.76
C ASP A 173 -26.83 -17.21 -15.87
N TYR A 174 -26.66 -15.90 -15.61
CA TYR A 174 -26.22 -14.94 -16.62
C TYR A 174 -24.70 -14.94 -16.86
N TRP A 175 -23.91 -15.34 -15.86
CA TRP A 175 -22.44 -15.27 -15.92
C TRP A 175 -21.75 -16.63 -16.12
N TYR A 176 -22.37 -17.73 -15.70
CA TYR A 176 -21.89 -19.08 -15.96
C TYR A 176 -22.83 -19.78 -16.94
N GLY A 177 -22.64 -19.50 -18.24
CA GLY A 177 -23.40 -20.15 -19.30
C GLY A 177 -23.54 -21.66 -19.07
N GLN A 178 -24.79 -22.14 -19.17
CA GLN A 178 -25.19 -23.50 -18.87
C GLN A 178 -24.22 -24.53 -19.47
N SER A 179 -23.64 -25.35 -18.60
CA SER A 179 -22.95 -26.56 -19.02
C SER A 179 -23.90 -27.75 -18.91
N SER A 180 -24.42 -28.13 -20.07
CA SER A 180 -25.18 -29.35 -20.43
C SER A 180 -26.64 -29.43 -20.03
#